data_AF-A0ABD1MQD8-F1
#
_entry.id   AF-A0ABD1MQD8-F1
#
_cell.length_a   1.000
_cell.length_b   1.000
_cell.length_c   1.000
_cell.angle_alpha   90.00
_cell.angle_beta   90.00
_cell.angle_gamma   90.00
#
_symmetry.space_group_name_H-M   'P 1'
#
loop_
_entity.id
_entity.type
_entity.pdbx_description
1 polymer ?
#
loop_
_entity_poly.entity_id
_entity_poly.type
_entity_poly.pdbx_seq_one_letter_code
_entity_poly.pdbx_strand_id
1 'polypeptide(L)'
;MKSGLGGHYIPEIGNYLLGDQYRSDSKTVCTEAYLYAKTLNITGQDLWVFDIDETTLSNLKYYADHGFGVEPYNAAAFNAWVDLGEAPALQESLKLYNKLVSLGVKIVLLTGRPLKRL
;
A
#
# COMPACT_ATOMS: atom_id res chain seq x y z
N MET A 1 -31.82 -2.37 14.33
CA MET A 1 -31.22 -3.40 15.22
C MET A 1 -29.71 -3.18 15.18
N LYS A 2 -29.14 -2.60 16.25
CA LYS A 2 -27.69 -2.35 16.39
C LYS A 2 -27.06 -3.56 17.09
N SER A 3 -26.10 -4.23 16.44
CA SER A 3 -24.97 -4.93 17.06
C SER A 3 -24.16 -5.66 15.98
N GLY A 4 -23.42 -4.91 15.16
CA GLY A 4 -22.33 -5.46 14.38
C GLY A 4 -21.08 -5.47 15.25
N LEU A 5 -20.43 -6.63 15.38
CA LEU A 5 -19.23 -6.88 16.19
C LEU A 5 -18.02 -5.96 15.88
N GLY A 6 -18.11 -5.11 14.86
CA GLY A 6 -17.02 -4.26 14.35
C GLY A 6 -16.81 -2.91 15.05
N GLY A 7 -17.81 -2.39 15.78
CA GLY A 7 -17.73 -1.03 16.35
C GLY A 7 -16.60 -0.83 17.37
N HIS A 8 -16.15 -1.91 18.00
CA HIS A 8 -15.07 -1.87 18.98
C HIS A 8 -13.68 -1.77 18.35
N TYR A 9 -13.46 -2.17 17.10
CA TYR A 9 -12.13 -2.25 16.49
C TYR A 9 -11.73 -1.02 15.66
N ILE A 10 -12.72 -0.18 15.31
CA ILE A 10 -12.52 1.03 14.51
C ILE A 10 -11.52 1.98 15.18
N PRO A 11 -11.60 2.26 16.49
CA PRO A 11 -10.63 3.12 17.15
C PRO A 11 -9.21 2.56 17.12
N GLU A 12 -9.01 1.27 17.35
CA GLU A 12 -7.70 0.61 17.38
C GLU A 12 -7.06 0.59 15.99
N ILE A 13 -7.83 0.21 14.97
CA ILE A 13 -7.36 0.21 13.58
C ILE A 13 -7.02 1.64 13.14
N GLY A 14 -7.90 2.60 13.41
CA GLY A 14 -7.68 4.01 13.12
C GLY A 14 -6.44 4.55 13.84
N ASN A 15 -6.26 4.24 15.12
CA ASN A 15 -5.10 4.66 15.91
C ASN A 15 -3.79 4.08 15.35
N TYR A 16 -3.79 2.83 14.91
CA TYR A 16 -2.62 2.20 14.30
C TYR A 16 -2.27 2.85 12.95
N LEU A 17 -3.25 2.99 12.06
CA LEU A 17 -3.06 3.47 10.69
C LEU A 17 -2.77 4.98 10.60
N LEU A 18 -3.40 5.77 11.47
CA LEU A 18 -3.22 7.22 11.53
C LEU A 18 -2.11 7.67 12.49
N GLY A 19 -1.69 6.78 13.41
CA GLY A 19 -0.58 7.01 14.30
C GLY A 19 0.78 6.69 13.67
N ASP A 20 1.83 6.79 14.47
CA ASP A 20 3.21 6.60 14.01
C ASP A 20 3.58 5.13 13.77
N GLN A 21 2.85 4.19 14.38
CA GLN A 21 3.23 2.78 14.39
C GLN A 21 3.18 2.16 13.00
N TYR A 22 2.11 2.36 12.23
CA TYR A 22 2.01 1.83 10.86
C TYR A 22 3.17 2.32 9.97
N ARG A 23 3.55 3.60 10.12
CA ARG A 23 4.69 4.18 9.40
C ARG A 23 6.02 3.60 9.86
N SER A 24 6.19 3.37 11.16
CA SER A 24 7.38 2.73 11.74
C SER A 24 7.56 1.29 11.25
N ASP A 25 6.48 0.52 11.21
CA ASP A 25 6.47 -0.86 10.73
C ASP A 25 6.80 -0.89 9.23
N SER A 26 6.15 -0.04 8.44
CA SER A 26 6.41 0.11 7.00
C SER A 26 7.86 0.49 6.71
N LYS A 27 8.42 1.40 7.52
CA LYS A 27 9.83 1.82 7.42
C LYS A 27 10.77 0.65 7.70
N THR A 28 10.46 -0.18 8.69
CA THR A 28 11.28 -1.34 9.05
C THR A 28 11.34 -2.33 7.90
N VAL A 29 10.19 -2.74 7.36
CA VAL A 29 10.12 -3.67 6.22
C VAL A 29 10.84 -3.12 4.98
N CYS A 30 10.59 -1.86 4.64
CA CYS A 30 11.24 -1.23 3.48
C CYS A 30 12.76 -1.07 3.67
N THR A 31 13.22 -0.88 4.91
CA THR A 31 14.66 -0.79 5.22
C THR A 31 15.32 -2.14 5.05
N GLU A 32 14.75 -3.20 5.61
CA GLU A 32 15.29 -4.56 5.48
C GLU A 32 15.29 -5.04 4.03
N ALA A 33 14.22 -4.76 3.27
CA ALA A 33 14.18 -5.03 1.83
C ALA A 33 15.34 -4.37 1.08
N TYR A 34 15.64 -3.10 1.38
CA TYR A 34 16.77 -2.40 0.77
C TYR A 34 18.13 -2.96 1.21
N LEU A 35 18.28 -3.29 2.50
CA LEU A 35 19.51 -3.90 3.00
C LEU A 35 19.78 -5.25 2.34
N TYR A 36 18.74 -6.06 2.15
CA TYR A 36 18.82 -7.30 1.39
C TYR A 36 19.26 -7.06 -0.06
N ALA A 37 18.61 -6.13 -0.77
CA ALA A 37 18.96 -5.80 -2.16
C ALA A 37 20.43 -5.44 -2.35
N LYS A 38 21.03 -4.73 -1.37
CA LYS A 38 22.46 -4.38 -1.39
C LYS A 38 23.42 -5.56 -1.25
N THR A 39 22.95 -6.72 -0.79
CA THR A 39 23.78 -7.93 -0.70
C THR A 39 23.86 -8.68 -2.03
N LEU A 40 23.00 -8.34 -2.98
CA LEU A 40 22.92 -8.99 -4.28
C LEU A 40 23.89 -8.38 -5.29
N ASN A 41 24.38 -9.22 -6.21
CA ASN A 41 25.14 -8.77 -7.37
C ASN A 41 24.17 -8.37 -8.49
N ILE A 42 23.79 -7.09 -8.55
CA ILE A 42 22.83 -6.57 -9.54
C ILE A 42 23.51 -6.41 -10.91
N THR A 43 22.93 -7.05 -11.93
CA THR A 43 23.44 -7.17 -13.30
C THR A 43 22.65 -6.36 -14.34
N GLY A 44 21.63 -5.62 -13.90
CA GLY A 44 20.75 -4.82 -14.78
C GLY A 44 19.64 -5.62 -15.48
N GLN A 45 19.57 -6.93 -15.23
CA GLN A 45 18.45 -7.79 -15.62
C GLN A 45 17.54 -8.14 -14.43
N ASP A 46 17.93 -7.71 -13.23
CA ASP A 46 17.22 -7.98 -11.99
C ASP A 46 15.97 -7.13 -11.88
N LEU A 47 14.89 -7.78 -11.44
CA LEU A 47 13.58 -7.18 -11.28
C LEU A 47 13.17 -7.15 -9.81
N TRP A 48 12.52 -6.07 -9.40
CA TRP A 48 11.76 -6.00 -8.17
C TRP A 48 10.29 -5.78 -8.50
N VAL A 49 9.45 -6.70 -8.02
CA VAL A 49 7.99 -6.61 -8.20
C VAL A 49 7.39 -5.93 -6.98
N PHE A 50 6.62 -4.87 -7.21
CA PHE A 50 5.76 -4.27 -6.20
C PHE A 50 4.30 -4.56 -6.52
N ASP A 51 3.52 -4.82 -5.48
CA ASP A 51 2.07 -4.64 -5.54
C ASP A 51 1.71 -3.14 -5.53
N ILE A 52 0.48 -2.80 -5.92
CA ILE A 52 -0.03 -1.43 -5.93
C ILE A 52 -0.76 -1.08 -4.64
N ASP A 53 -1.91 -1.70 -4.40
CA ASP A 53 -2.83 -1.35 -3.32
C ASP A 53 -2.25 -1.71 -1.95
N GLU A 54 -2.23 -0.76 -1.01
CA GLU A 54 -1.64 -0.92 0.33
C GLU A 54 -0.16 -1.36 0.35
N THR A 55 0.52 -1.24 -0.81
CA THR A 55 1.96 -1.50 -0.94
C THR A 55 2.69 -0.28 -1.49
N THR A 56 2.30 0.26 -2.65
CA THR A 56 2.90 1.50 -3.20
C THR A 56 1.94 2.68 -3.12
N LEU A 57 0.64 2.46 -3.23
CA LEU A 57 -0.41 3.47 -3.08
C LEU A 57 -1.28 3.14 -1.87
N SER A 58 -1.66 4.16 -1.11
CA SER A 58 -2.54 4.02 0.04
C SER A 58 -3.99 4.30 -0.34
N ASN A 59 -4.88 3.40 0.04
CA ASN A 59 -6.32 3.56 -0.02
C ASN A 59 -6.90 4.02 1.32
N LEU A 60 -6.05 4.40 2.28
CA LEU A 60 -6.45 4.80 3.63
C LEU A 60 -7.47 5.94 3.63
N LYS A 61 -7.39 6.88 2.68
CA LYS A 61 -8.40 7.93 2.54
C LYS A 61 -9.78 7.36 2.28
N TYR A 62 -9.90 6.41 1.36
CA TYR A 62 -11.17 5.72 1.09
C TYR A 62 -11.65 4.98 2.34
N TYR A 63 -10.78 4.19 2.96
CA TYR A 63 -11.18 3.37 4.11
C TYR A 63 -11.49 4.19 5.36
N ALA A 64 -10.90 5.37 5.55
CA ALA A 64 -11.25 6.27 6.67
C ALA A 64 -12.72 6.70 6.62
N ASP A 65 -13.29 6.88 5.42
CA ASP A 65 -14.70 7.22 5.22
C ASP A 65 -15.64 5.99 5.25
N HIS A 66 -15.08 4.77 5.25
CA HIS A 66 -15.80 3.49 5.18
C HIS A 66 -15.46 2.57 6.38
N GLY A 67 -15.31 3.16 7.56
CA GLY A 67 -15.15 2.43 8.82
C GLY A 67 -13.87 1.61 8.94
N PHE A 68 -12.80 2.00 8.24
CA PHE A 68 -11.51 1.31 8.22
C PHE A 68 -11.60 -0.20 7.89
N GLY A 69 -12.53 -0.57 7.00
CA GLY A 69 -12.66 -1.94 6.51
C GLY A 69 -13.57 -2.84 7.34
N VAL A 70 -14.26 -2.31 8.36
CA VAL A 70 -15.32 -3.05 9.08
C VAL A 70 -16.64 -3.11 8.30
N GLU A 71 -16.82 -2.22 7.32
CA GLU A 71 -17.96 -2.21 6.43
C GLU A 71 -17.80 -3.24 5.31
N PRO A 72 -18.89 -3.87 4.83
CA PRO A 72 -18.82 -4.77 3.69
C PRO A 72 -18.19 -4.11 2.46
N TYR A 73 -17.25 -4.81 1.82
CA TYR A 73 -16.55 -4.30 0.65
C TYR A 73 -17.51 -4.02 -0.53
N ASN A 74 -17.46 -2.81 -1.07
CA ASN A 74 -18.19 -2.40 -2.25
C ASN A 74 -17.22 -2.12 -3.41
N ALA A 75 -17.09 -3.08 -4.31
CA ALA A 75 -16.18 -2.99 -5.45
C ALA A 75 -16.50 -1.82 -6.40
N ALA A 76 -17.79 -1.49 -6.60
CA ALA A 76 -18.18 -0.41 -7.49
C ALA A 76 -17.77 0.96 -6.93
N ALA A 77 -18.02 1.19 -5.64
CA ALA A 77 -17.61 2.41 -4.95
C ALA A 77 -16.09 2.54 -4.88
N PHE A 78 -15.38 1.45 -4.55
CA PHE A 78 -13.92 1.44 -4.51
C PHE A 78 -13.32 1.73 -5.89
N ASN A 79 -13.80 1.09 -6.95
CA ASN A 79 -13.31 1.33 -8.31
C ASN A 79 -13.58 2.78 -8.78
N ALA A 80 -14.74 3.34 -8.44
CA ALA A 80 -15.05 4.74 -8.74
C ALA A 80 -14.08 5.70 -8.02
N TRP A 81 -13.71 5.40 -6.77
CA TRP A 81 -12.70 6.17 -6.03
C TRP A 81 -11.30 6.00 -6.64
N VAL A 82 -10.93 4.78 -7.02
CA VAL A 82 -9.65 4.50 -7.72
C VAL A 82 -9.53 5.31 -9.01
N ASP A 83 -10.62 5.44 -9.77
CA ASP A 83 -10.67 6.20 -11.03
C ASP A 83 -10.42 7.71 -10.83
N LEU A 84 -10.59 8.24 -9.61
CA LEU A 84 -10.23 9.64 -9.30
C LEU A 84 -8.72 9.88 -9.37
N GLY A 85 -7.90 8.83 -9.21
CA GLY A 85 -6.44 8.95 -9.26
C GLY A 85 -5.82 9.69 -8.07
N GLU A 86 -6.53 9.77 -6.94
CA GLU A 86 -6.12 10.58 -5.77
C GLU A 86 -5.39 9.79 -4.67
N ALA A 87 -5.17 8.48 -4.88
CA ALA A 87 -4.47 7.62 -3.94
C ALA A 87 -3.02 8.10 -3.75
N PRO A 88 -2.61 8.52 -2.52
CA PRO A 88 -1.25 8.98 -2.28
C PRO A 88 -0.27 7.82 -2.24
N ALA A 89 1.00 8.08 -2.56
CA ALA A 89 2.06 7.11 -2.38
C ALA A 89 2.31 6.79 -0.89
N LEU A 90 2.48 5.50 -0.58
CA LEU A 90 3.03 5.06 0.69
C LEU A 90 4.51 5.46 0.75
N GLN A 91 4.83 6.36 1.68
CA GLN A 91 6.09 7.11 1.65
C GLN A 91 7.33 6.22 1.85
N GLU A 92 7.24 5.18 2.67
CA GLU A 92 8.38 4.26 2.87
C GLU A 92 8.62 3.37 1.65
N SER A 93 7.56 2.94 0.97
CA SER A 93 7.63 2.21 -0.30
C SER A 93 8.20 3.07 -1.43
N LEU A 94 7.82 4.36 -1.50
CA LEU A 94 8.39 5.30 -2.46
C LEU A 94 9.91 5.48 -2.24
N LYS A 95 10.36 5.53 -0.99
CA LYS A 95 11.80 5.56 -0.68
C LYS A 95 12.50 4.27 -1.12
N LEU A 96 11.90 3.11 -0.87
CA LEU A 96 12.45 1.82 -1.34
C LEU A 96 12.52 1.77 -2.86
N TYR A 97 11.44 2.15 -3.56
CA TYR A 97 11.39 2.25 -5.02
C TYR A 97 12.56 3.06 -5.56
N ASN A 98 12.75 4.29 -5.08
CA ASN A 98 13.81 5.17 -5.55
C ASN A 98 15.21 4.60 -5.29
N LYS A 99 15.40 3.96 -4.12
CA LYS A 99 16.65 3.30 -3.77
C LYS A 99 16.95 2.11 -4.68
N LEU A 100 15.97 1.27 -4.98
CA LEU A 100 16.14 0.12 -5.89
C LEU A 100 16.45 0.56 -7.32
N VAL A 101 15.76 1.60 -7.82
CA VAL A 101 16.07 2.22 -9.11
C VAL A 101 17.51 2.73 -9.14
N SER A 102 17.99 3.35 -8.05
CA SER A 102 19.38 3.81 -7.97
C SER A 102 20.43 2.69 -7.97
N LEU A 103 20.04 1.47 -7.59
CA LEU A 103 20.89 0.27 -7.71
C LEU A 103 20.87 -0.36 -9.12
N GLY A 104 20.09 0.19 -10.05
CA GLY A 104 19.93 -0.37 -11.40
C GLY A 104 18.92 -1.53 -11.48
N VAL A 105 18.11 -1.73 -10.43
CA VAL A 105 17.04 -2.73 -10.43
C VAL A 105 15.86 -2.20 -11.25
N LYS A 106 15.30 -3.05 -12.12
CA LYS A 106 14.11 -2.74 -12.90
C LYS A 106 12.87 -2.97 -12.05
N ILE A 107 11.92 -2.05 -12.10
CA ILE A 107 10.69 -2.16 -11.30
C ILE A 107 9.52 -2.65 -12.15
N VAL A 108 8.79 -3.62 -11.61
CA VAL A 108 7.50 -4.07 -12.14
C VAL A 108 6.43 -3.75 -11.12
N LEU A 109 5.36 -3.06 -11.54
CA LEU A 109 4.15 -2.90 -10.75
C LEU A 109 3.13 -3.95 -11.23
N LEU A 110 2.74 -4.86 -10.34
CA LEU A 110 1.76 -5.90 -10.62
C LEU A 110 0.56 -5.70 -9.69
N THR A 111 -0.65 -5.62 -10.23
CA THR A 111 -1.84 -5.29 -9.44
C THR A 111 -3.00 -6.21 -9.75
N GLY A 112 -3.86 -6.42 -8.75
CA GLY A 112 -5.17 -7.04 -8.91
C GLY A 112 -6.24 -6.11 -9.48
N ARG A 113 -5.96 -4.81 -9.68
CA ARG A 113 -6.90 -3.89 -10.31
C ARG A 113 -7.21 -4.34 -11.74
N PRO A 114 -8.49 -4.38 -12.15
CA PRO A 114 -8.86 -4.84 -13.48
C PRO A 114 -8.37 -3.85 -14.54
N LEU A 115 -8.01 -4.37 -15.71
CA LEU A 115 -7.82 -3.54 -16.90
C LEU A 115 -9.16 -2.89 -17.25
N LYS A 116 -9.19 -1.56 -17.27
CA LYS A 116 -10.31 -0.83 -17.86
C LYS A 116 -10.22 -1.01 -19.37
N ARG A 117 -11.03 -1.93 -19.92
CA ARG A 117 -11.18 -2.05 -21.37
C ARG A 117 -11.94 -0.80 -21.83
N LEU A 118 -11.23 0.08 -22.53
CA LEU A 118 -11.81 1.20 -23.29
C LEU A 118 -12.71 0.66 -24.39
#